data_AF-A0A0T1T7C9-F1
#
_entry.id   AF-A0A0T1T7C9-F1
#
_cell.length_a   1.000
_cell.length_b   1.000
_cell.length_c   1.000
_cell.angle_alpha   90.00
_cell.angle_beta   90.00
_cell.angle_gamma   90.00
#
_symmetry.space_group_name_H-M   'P 1'
#
loop_
_entity.id
_entity.type
_entity.pdbx_description
1 polymer ?
#
loop_
_entity_poly.entity_id
_entity_poly.type
_entity_poly.pdbx_seq_one_letter_code
_entity_poly.pdbx_strand_id
1 'polypeptide(L)'
;MAAHVADDLLVAFVAAEADGSAPLELRETTREGAYAVLVQSAPTAKGTLTALRSGAGFVMAAPLGVERLVSFLTYLRDVAAPASAQILDLDESGALTTPSASVRLSDAEAKALRALADRRAVIVPRPDLLRLTGEDPRDVIESLRARFREVGSGAQILKVPHMGFRLVGEVRLKAGA
;
A
#
# COMPACT_ATOMS: atom_id res chain seq x y z
N MET A 1 19.88 13.74 -22.51
CA MET A 1 19.92 12.74 -21.44
C MET A 1 18.56 12.08 -21.39
N ALA A 2 18.46 10.82 -21.79
CA ALA A 2 17.21 10.07 -21.75
C ALA A 2 16.81 9.91 -20.28
N ALA A 3 15.64 10.43 -19.90
CA ALA A 3 15.05 10.13 -18.61
C ALA A 3 14.78 8.62 -18.59
N HIS A 4 15.44 7.89 -17.68
CA HIS A 4 15.00 6.55 -17.33
C HIS A 4 13.61 6.68 -16.73
N VAL A 5 12.58 6.53 -17.56
CA VAL A 5 11.29 6.06 -17.09
C VAL A 5 11.59 4.63 -16.66
N ALA A 6 11.75 4.40 -15.36
CA ALA A 6 11.59 3.04 -14.86
C ALA A 6 10.18 2.63 -15.30
N ASP A 7 10.04 1.49 -15.98
CA ASP A 7 8.74 0.91 -16.28
C ASP A 7 8.15 0.47 -14.93
N ASP A 8 7.62 1.43 -14.16
CA ASP A 8 7.04 1.19 -12.85
C ASP A 8 5.83 0.27 -13.06
N LEU A 9 6.02 -1.01 -12.74
CA LEU A 9 5.00 -2.02 -12.88
C LEU A 9 3.83 -1.66 -11.96
N LEU A 10 2.76 -1.10 -12.52
CA LEU A 10 1.58 -0.71 -11.75
C LEU A 10 0.91 -1.96 -11.16
N VAL A 11 0.69 -2.99 -11.97
CA VAL A 11 -0.11 -4.16 -11.61
C VAL A 11 0.37 -5.37 -12.38
N ALA A 12 0.38 -6.54 -11.73
CA ALA A 12 0.62 -7.81 -12.40
C ALA A 12 -0.55 -8.76 -12.13
N PHE A 13 -1.08 -9.37 -13.20
CA PHE A 13 -2.08 -10.41 -13.10
C PHE A 13 -1.39 -11.76 -13.18
N VAL A 14 -1.59 -12.60 -12.17
CA VAL A 14 -0.95 -13.89 -12.07
C VAL A 14 -2.02 -14.96 -11.89
N ALA A 15 -1.93 -16.03 -12.67
CA ALA A 15 -2.83 -17.16 -12.51
C ALA A 15 -2.55 -17.87 -11.18
N ALA A 16 -3.62 -18.30 -10.49
CA ALA A 16 -3.47 -19.21 -9.36
C ALA A 16 -2.94 -20.57 -9.82
N GLU A 17 -2.17 -21.20 -8.95
CA GLU A 17 -1.78 -22.59 -9.10
C GLU A 17 -3.01 -23.50 -9.11
N ALA A 18 -2.86 -24.75 -9.57
CA ALA A 18 -3.97 -25.70 -9.69
C ALA A 18 -4.69 -25.97 -8.34
N ASP A 19 -4.00 -25.81 -7.22
CA ASP A 19 -4.53 -25.95 -5.86
C ASP A 19 -5.16 -24.65 -5.31
N GLY A 20 -5.24 -23.60 -6.14
CA GLY A 20 -5.75 -22.27 -5.80
C GLY A 20 -4.77 -21.42 -5.00
N SER A 21 -3.55 -21.90 -4.76
CA SER A 21 -2.50 -21.15 -4.10
C SER A 21 -1.89 -20.10 -5.03
N ALA A 22 -1.17 -19.19 -4.40
CA ALA A 22 -0.46 -18.10 -5.04
C ALA A 22 0.97 -18.55 -5.36
N PRO A 23 1.49 -18.29 -6.58
CA PRO A 23 2.90 -18.51 -6.86
C PRO A 23 3.79 -17.66 -5.96
N LEU A 24 5.00 -18.16 -5.67
CA LEU A 24 5.96 -17.52 -4.77
C LEU A 24 6.39 -16.12 -5.25
N GLU A 25 6.37 -15.90 -6.56
CA GLU A 25 6.74 -14.64 -7.22
C GLU A 25 5.85 -13.45 -6.82
N LEU A 26 4.63 -13.67 -6.29
CA LEU A 26 3.74 -12.56 -5.89
C LEU A 26 4.37 -11.66 -4.83
N ARG A 27 5.19 -12.22 -3.93
CA ARG A 27 5.90 -11.41 -2.93
C ARG A 27 6.95 -10.53 -3.58
N GLU A 28 7.59 -11.00 -4.64
CA GLU A 28 8.62 -10.26 -5.38
C GLU A 28 7.97 -9.13 -6.17
N THR A 29 6.91 -9.44 -6.92
CA THR A 29 6.08 -8.43 -7.61
C THR A 29 5.59 -7.33 -6.66
N THR A 30 5.13 -7.71 -5.47
CA THR A 30 4.64 -6.76 -4.46
C THR A 30 5.77 -5.94 -3.84
N ARG A 31 6.97 -6.52 -3.66
CA ARG A 31 8.18 -5.79 -3.23
C ARG A 31 8.63 -4.75 -4.24
N GLU A 32 8.46 -5.03 -5.53
CA GLU A 32 8.73 -4.08 -6.62
C GLU A 32 7.67 -2.97 -6.75
N GLY A 33 6.70 -2.92 -5.82
CA GLY A 33 5.71 -1.86 -5.74
C GLY A 33 4.44 -2.09 -6.56
N ALA A 34 4.42 -3.17 -7.36
CA ALA A 34 3.27 -3.52 -8.17
C ALA A 34 2.11 -4.08 -7.34
N TYR A 35 0.89 -3.82 -7.79
CA TYR A 35 -0.29 -4.52 -7.30
C TYR A 35 -0.33 -5.94 -7.86
N ALA A 36 0.00 -6.94 -7.05
CA ALA A 36 -0.12 -8.34 -7.44
C ALA A 36 -1.59 -8.81 -7.36
N VAL A 37 -2.17 -9.21 -8.49
CA VAL A 37 -3.56 -9.67 -8.60
C VAL A 37 -3.57 -11.16 -8.90
N LEU A 38 -4.01 -11.97 -7.94
CA LEU A 38 -4.20 -13.40 -8.16
C LEU A 38 -5.53 -13.66 -8.88
N VAL A 39 -5.49 -14.38 -9.98
CA VAL A 39 -6.67 -14.73 -10.78
C VAL A 39 -7.04 -16.19 -10.52
N GLN A 40 -8.23 -16.42 -9.96
CA GLN A 40 -8.73 -17.74 -9.56
C GLN A 40 -9.99 -18.09 -10.36
N SER A 41 -10.08 -19.32 -10.88
CA SER A 41 -11.27 -19.78 -11.60
C SER A 41 -12.49 -19.95 -10.69
N ALA A 42 -12.26 -20.34 -9.43
CA ALA A 42 -13.30 -20.54 -8.42
C ALA A 42 -12.79 -20.04 -7.05
N PRO A 43 -12.86 -18.73 -6.76
CA PRO A 43 -12.37 -18.20 -5.51
C PRO A 43 -13.19 -18.72 -4.32
N THR A 44 -12.49 -19.21 -3.30
CA THR A 44 -13.07 -19.58 -2.00
C THR A 44 -12.51 -18.66 -0.93
N ALA A 45 -13.25 -18.46 0.17
CA ALA A 45 -12.77 -17.62 1.27
C ALA A 45 -11.39 -18.07 1.81
N LYS A 46 -11.17 -19.40 1.89
CA LYS A 46 -9.88 -19.99 2.29
C LYS A 46 -8.78 -19.71 1.27
N GLY A 47 -9.07 -19.87 -0.03
CA GLY A 47 -8.13 -19.58 -1.12
C GLY A 47 -7.76 -18.10 -1.16
N THR A 48 -8.74 -17.20 -1.03
CA THR A 48 -8.51 -15.75 -0.97
C THR A 48 -7.63 -15.36 0.22
N LEU A 49 -7.91 -15.89 1.42
CA LEU A 49 -7.09 -15.62 2.60
C LEU A 49 -5.64 -16.11 2.40
N THR A 50 -5.46 -17.28 1.78
CA THR A 50 -4.14 -17.84 1.50
C THR A 50 -3.38 -16.96 0.51
N ALA A 51 -4.03 -16.54 -0.58
CA ALA A 51 -3.44 -15.64 -1.57
C ALA A 51 -2.94 -14.32 -0.96
N LEU A 52 -3.75 -13.70 -0.09
CA LEU A 52 -3.39 -12.48 0.62
C LEU A 52 -2.18 -12.69 1.55
N ARG A 53 -2.10 -13.82 2.24
CA ARG A 53 -0.93 -14.19 3.07
C ARG A 53 0.33 -14.47 2.26
N SER A 54 0.15 -14.89 1.00
CA SER A 54 1.23 -15.08 0.05
C SER A 54 1.65 -13.80 -0.66
N GLY A 55 1.00 -12.67 -0.41
CA GLY A 55 1.40 -11.36 -0.94
C GLY A 55 0.52 -10.82 -2.07
N ALA A 56 -0.57 -11.49 -2.44
CA ALA A 56 -1.53 -10.89 -3.36
C ALA A 56 -2.13 -9.61 -2.76
N GLY A 57 -2.14 -8.52 -3.51
CA GLY A 57 -2.86 -7.30 -3.16
C GLY A 57 -4.36 -7.40 -3.46
N PHE A 58 -4.72 -8.17 -4.49
CA PHE A 58 -6.09 -8.44 -4.89
C PHE A 58 -6.28 -9.87 -5.36
N VAL A 59 -7.52 -10.35 -5.29
CA VAL A 59 -7.93 -11.64 -5.87
C VAL A 59 -9.12 -11.39 -6.79
N MET A 60 -9.08 -11.93 -8.00
CA MET A 60 -10.15 -11.82 -8.98
C MET A 60 -10.60 -13.19 -9.47
N ALA A 61 -11.89 -13.30 -9.75
CA ALA A 61 -12.47 -14.48 -10.37
C ALA A 61 -12.24 -14.44 -11.88
N ALA A 62 -11.73 -15.52 -12.47
CA ALA A 62 -11.80 -15.72 -13.91
C ALA A 62 -13.22 -16.15 -14.33
N PRO A 63 -13.66 -15.80 -15.55
CA PRO A 63 -12.96 -14.98 -16.53
C PRO A 63 -12.96 -13.49 -16.17
N LEU A 64 -11.89 -12.77 -16.53
CA LEU A 64 -11.79 -11.33 -16.34
C LEU A 64 -12.51 -10.61 -17.49
N GLY A 65 -13.70 -10.08 -17.21
CA GLY A 65 -14.42 -9.23 -18.16
C GLY A 65 -13.68 -7.90 -18.39
N VAL A 66 -13.71 -7.42 -19.64
CA VAL A 66 -13.02 -6.17 -20.04
C VAL A 66 -13.47 -4.97 -19.21
N GLU A 67 -14.77 -4.80 -18.98
CA GLU A 67 -15.29 -3.68 -18.17
C GLU A 67 -14.74 -3.69 -16.75
N ARG A 68 -14.69 -4.87 -16.10
CA ARG A 68 -14.14 -5.03 -14.75
C ARG A 68 -12.65 -4.71 -14.71
N LEU A 69 -11.90 -5.14 -15.73
CA LEU A 69 -10.48 -4.80 -15.87
C LEU A 69 -10.28 -3.30 -16.03
N VAL A 70 -11.05 -2.65 -16.91
CA VAL A 70 -10.96 -1.19 -17.14
C VAL A 70 -11.28 -0.42 -15.87
N SER A 71 -12.36 -0.77 -15.15
CA SER A 71 -12.71 -0.11 -13.89
C SER A 71 -11.62 -0.32 -12.82
N PHE A 72 -11.05 -1.52 -12.74
CA PHE A 72 -9.99 -1.81 -11.78
C PHE A 72 -8.69 -1.08 -12.10
N LEU A 73 -8.26 -1.04 -13.36
CA LEU A 73 -7.06 -0.30 -13.77
C LEU A 73 -7.25 1.21 -13.58
N THR A 74 -8.45 1.73 -13.84
CA THR A 74 -8.82 3.12 -13.55
C THR A 74 -8.69 3.41 -12.06
N TYR A 75 -9.27 2.55 -11.22
CA TYR A 75 -9.11 2.64 -9.77
C TYR A 75 -7.63 2.64 -9.36
N LEU A 76 -6.84 1.68 -9.84
CA LEU A 76 -5.42 1.58 -9.52
C LEU A 76 -4.63 2.82 -9.94
N ARG A 77 -4.90 3.38 -11.12
CA ARG A 77 -4.29 4.64 -11.56
C ARG A 77 -4.62 5.78 -10.61
N ASP A 78 -5.87 5.88 -10.16
CA ASP A 78 -6.32 6.96 -9.29
C ASP A 78 -5.76 6.82 -7.85
N VAL A 79 -5.45 5.59 -7.43
CA VAL A 79 -4.92 5.28 -6.09
C VAL A 79 -3.41 4.99 -6.03
N ALA A 80 -2.75 4.88 -7.17
CA ALA A 80 -1.31 4.79 -7.23
C ALA A 80 -0.71 6.13 -6.77
N ALA A 81 0.41 6.08 -6.06
CA ALA A 81 1.16 7.28 -5.81
C ALA A 81 1.59 7.84 -7.18
N PRO A 82 1.41 9.14 -7.44
CA PRO A 82 1.92 9.75 -8.66
C PRO A 82 3.44 9.52 -8.73
N ALA A 83 3.99 9.40 -9.94
CA ALA A 83 5.44 9.24 -10.14
C ALA A 83 6.27 10.38 -9.52
N SER A 84 5.64 11.53 -9.24
CA SER A 84 6.21 12.68 -8.54
C SER A 84 6.11 12.60 -7.00
N ALA A 85 5.64 11.47 -6.44
CA ALA A 85 5.54 11.31 -4.99
C ALA A 85 6.94 11.43 -4.37
N GLN A 86 7.07 12.37 -3.45
CA GLN A 86 8.32 12.64 -2.77
C GLN A 86 8.58 11.58 -1.70
N ILE A 87 9.86 11.24 -1.51
CA ILE A 87 10.28 10.42 -0.38
C ILE A 87 10.04 11.23 0.90
N LEU A 88 9.23 10.67 1.78
CA LEU A 88 8.93 11.21 3.10
C LEU A 88 10.01 10.76 4.09
N ASP A 89 10.67 11.69 4.76
CA ASP A 89 11.59 11.38 5.85
C ASP A 89 10.86 11.56 7.18
N LEU A 90 10.72 10.47 7.95
CA LEU A 90 10.18 10.49 9.32
C LEU A 90 11.31 10.29 10.32
N ASP A 91 11.49 11.26 11.22
CA ASP A 91 12.47 11.16 12.31
C ASP A 91 11.90 10.55 13.60
N GLU A 92 12.77 10.36 14.60
CA GLU A 92 12.39 9.80 15.90
C GLU A 92 11.46 10.72 16.69
N SER A 93 11.61 12.03 16.52
CA SER A 93 10.81 13.06 17.20
C SER A 93 9.38 13.19 16.65
N GLY A 94 9.08 12.50 15.55
CA GLY A 94 7.80 12.55 14.87
C GLY A 94 7.69 13.68 13.84
N ALA A 95 8.80 14.30 13.43
CA ALA A 95 8.79 15.26 12.33
C ALA A 95 8.76 14.51 10.99
N LEU A 96 7.76 14.81 10.19
CA LEU A 96 7.59 14.32 8.83
C LEU A 96 8.05 15.41 7.86
N THR A 97 9.10 15.12 7.11
CA THR A 97 9.76 16.08 6.22
C THR A 97 9.73 15.63 4.77
N THR A 98 9.51 16.60 3.88
CA THR A 98 9.80 16.53 2.45
C THR A 98 10.88 17.56 2.12
N PRO A 99 11.52 17.52 0.93
CA PRO A 99 12.39 18.59 0.45
C PRO A 99 11.80 20.01 0.55
N SER A 100 10.47 20.14 0.48
CA SER A 100 9.79 21.44 0.41
C SER A 100 9.05 21.83 1.69
N ALA A 101 8.81 20.92 2.63
CA ALA A 101 7.97 21.19 3.80
C ALA A 101 8.27 20.26 4.98
N SER A 102 7.82 20.64 6.17
CA SER A 102 7.91 19.85 7.39
C SER A 102 6.64 20.00 8.22
N VAL A 103 6.16 18.90 8.80
CA VAL A 103 5.04 18.90 9.74
C VAL A 103 5.34 17.97 10.91
N ARG A 104 4.87 18.33 12.11
CA ARG A 104 4.99 17.48 13.29
C ARG A 104 3.78 16.56 13.41
N LEU A 105 4.04 15.26 13.51
CA LEU A 105 3.03 14.24 13.75
C LEU A 105 2.76 14.08 15.25
N SER A 106 1.54 13.66 15.60
CA SER A 106 1.24 13.13 16.92
C SER A 106 1.92 11.78 17.13
N ASP A 107 2.01 11.33 18.39
CA ASP A 107 2.57 10.01 18.71
C ASP A 107 1.82 8.87 18.02
N ALA A 108 0.49 8.95 17.96
CA ALA A 108 -0.34 7.96 17.28
C ALA A 108 -0.12 7.97 15.77
N GLU A 109 -0.06 9.15 15.15
CA GLU A 109 0.24 9.32 13.72
C GLU A 109 1.63 8.76 13.39
N ALA A 110 2.66 9.08 14.18
CA ALA A 110 4.02 8.60 13.96
C ALA A 110 4.11 7.07 14.12
N LYS A 111 3.44 6.48 15.12
CA LYS A 111 3.37 5.01 15.28
C LYS A 111 2.66 4.35 14.11
N ALA A 112 1.52 4.88 13.67
CA ALA A 112 0.79 4.37 12.52
C ALA A 112 1.63 4.46 11.23
N LEU A 113 2.27 5.60 10.99
CA LEU A 113 3.11 5.81 9.81
C LEU A 113 4.32 4.87 9.80
N ARG A 114 4.98 4.65 10.95
CA ARG A 114 6.06 3.66 11.06
C ARG A 114 5.57 2.25 10.75
N ALA A 115 4.43 1.85 11.29
CA ALA A 115 3.85 0.52 11.01
C ALA A 115 3.49 0.32 9.53
N LEU A 116 3.02 1.39 8.87
CA LEU A 116 2.73 1.40 7.44
C LEU A 116 4.00 1.42 6.57
N ALA A 117 5.04 2.13 7.00
CA ALA A 117 6.33 2.26 6.29
C ALA A 117 7.18 0.99 6.36
N ASP A 118 7.23 0.35 7.53
CA ASP A 118 8.00 -0.87 7.80
C ASP A 118 7.52 -2.06 6.95
N ARG A 119 6.25 -2.01 6.53
CA ARG A 119 5.62 -3.08 5.75
C ARG A 119 5.27 -2.61 4.34
N ARG A 120 6.29 -2.19 3.57
CA ARG A 120 6.12 -1.79 2.16
C ARG A 120 5.23 -2.79 1.42
N ALA A 121 4.15 -2.26 0.84
CA ALA A 121 3.16 -3.00 0.06
C ALA A 121 2.33 -4.08 0.81
N VAL A 122 2.41 -4.18 2.15
CA VAL A 122 1.56 -5.08 2.95
C VAL A 122 0.45 -4.30 3.64
N ILE A 123 -0.73 -4.90 3.72
CA ILE A 123 -1.87 -4.33 4.42
C ILE A 123 -1.64 -4.43 5.93
N VAL A 124 -1.69 -3.28 6.63
CA VAL A 124 -1.72 -3.22 8.09
C VAL A 124 -3.17 -3.38 8.57
N PRO A 125 -3.51 -4.43 9.33
CA PRO A 125 -4.87 -4.65 9.81
C PRO A 125 -5.35 -3.56 10.76
N ARG A 126 -6.67 -3.28 10.75
CA ARG A 126 -7.28 -2.31 11.68
C ARG A 126 -7.02 -2.64 13.17
N PRO A 127 -7.17 -3.90 13.61
CA PRO A 127 -6.92 -4.25 15.02
C PRO A 127 -5.46 -4.02 15.44
N ASP A 128 -4.51 -4.17 14.51
CA ASP A 128 -3.10 -3.94 14.78
C ASP A 128 -2.80 -2.45 14.92
N LEU A 129 -3.36 -1.61 14.04
CA LEU A 129 -3.26 -0.15 14.18
C LEU A 129 -3.87 0.31 15.50
N LEU A 130 -5.08 -0.12 15.83
CA LEU A 130 -5.73 0.24 17.10
C LEU A 130 -4.86 -0.14 18.31
N ARG A 131 -4.27 -1.33 18.30
CA ARG A 131 -3.39 -1.80 19.38
C ARG A 131 -2.11 -0.97 19.50
N LEU A 132 -1.55 -0.52 18.38
CA LEU A 132 -0.32 0.26 18.33
C LEU A 132 -0.55 1.73 18.71
N THR A 133 -1.64 2.33 18.22
CA THR A 133 -1.92 3.76 18.35
C THR A 133 -2.74 4.08 19.60
N GLY A 134 -3.58 3.15 20.04
CA GLY A 134 -4.59 3.40 21.08
C GLY A 134 -5.80 4.22 20.59
N GLU A 135 -5.84 4.57 19.30
CA GLU A 135 -6.83 5.44 18.67
C GLU A 135 -7.59 4.73 17.54
N ASP A 136 -8.76 5.24 17.17
CA ASP A 136 -9.53 4.67 16.06
C ASP A 136 -8.72 4.72 14.75
N PRO A 137 -8.51 3.57 14.08
CA PRO A 137 -7.72 3.51 12.86
C PRO A 137 -8.25 4.37 11.70
N ARG A 138 -9.52 4.76 11.67
CA ARG A 138 -10.01 5.68 10.63
C ARG A 138 -9.53 7.09 10.91
N ASP A 139 -9.68 7.55 12.14
CA ASP A 139 -9.35 8.93 12.54
C ASP A 139 -7.85 9.20 12.37
N VAL A 140 -7.00 8.28 12.83
CA VAL A 140 -5.53 8.40 12.67
C VAL A 140 -5.14 8.46 11.18
N ILE A 141 -5.79 7.65 10.33
CA ILE A 141 -5.48 7.60 8.89
C ILE A 141 -6.01 8.85 8.17
N GLU A 142 -7.17 9.38 8.55
CA GLU A 142 -7.68 10.64 8.03
C GLU A 142 -6.78 11.80 8.40
N SER A 143 -6.27 11.82 9.63
CA SER A 143 -5.28 12.82 10.07
C SER A 143 -3.98 12.71 9.29
N LEU A 144 -3.40 11.51 9.13
CA LEU A 144 -2.20 11.29 8.32
C LEU A 144 -2.38 11.74 6.86
N ARG A 145 -3.55 11.50 6.25
CA ARG A 145 -3.86 11.98 4.89
C ARG A 145 -3.88 13.51 4.82
N ALA A 146 -4.35 14.19 5.87
CA ALA A 146 -4.26 15.64 5.95
C ALA A 146 -2.79 16.10 6.01
N ARG A 147 -1.95 15.45 6.83
CA ARG A 147 -0.51 15.73 6.91
C ARG A 147 0.21 15.55 5.58
N PHE A 148 -0.12 14.49 4.84
CA PHE A 148 0.48 14.25 3.52
C PHE A 148 0.15 15.34 2.50
N ARG A 149 -1.07 15.89 2.56
CA ARG A 149 -1.48 17.04 1.74
C ARG A 149 -0.77 18.32 2.16
N GLU A 150 -0.64 18.53 3.47
CA GLU A 150 0.06 19.70 4.05
C GLU A 150 1.50 19.79 3.57
N VAL A 151 2.23 18.67 3.55
CA VAL A 151 3.63 18.64 3.08
C VAL A 151 3.79 18.42 1.57
N GLY A 152 2.68 18.33 0.82
CA GLY A 152 2.70 18.15 -0.63
C GLY A 152 3.42 16.88 -1.10
N SER A 153 3.39 15.80 -0.31
CA SER A 153 4.22 14.61 -0.56
C SER A 153 3.78 13.79 -1.77
N GLY A 154 2.50 13.82 -2.13
CA GLY A 154 1.92 12.89 -3.11
C GLY A 154 1.76 11.45 -2.58
N ALA A 155 2.23 11.13 -1.37
CA ALA A 155 1.99 9.83 -0.75
C ALA A 155 0.50 9.63 -0.44
N GLN A 156 0.05 8.38 -0.50
CA GLN A 156 -1.34 8.01 -0.26
C GLN A 156 -1.45 6.86 0.72
N ILE A 157 -2.57 6.80 1.44
CA ILE A 157 -2.91 5.64 2.28
C ILE A 157 -4.21 5.04 1.74
N LEU A 158 -4.15 3.80 1.28
CA LEU A 158 -5.29 3.08 0.74
C LEU A 158 -6.05 2.36 1.83
N LYS A 159 -7.38 2.44 1.75
CA LYS A 159 -8.29 1.62 2.55
C LYS A 159 -8.53 0.32 1.79
N VAL A 160 -8.13 -0.80 2.37
CA VAL A 160 -8.51 -2.13 1.86
C VAL A 160 -9.77 -2.58 2.62
N PRO A 161 -10.91 -2.77 1.93
CA PRO A 161 -12.17 -3.15 2.56
C PRO A 161 -12.00 -4.38 3.44
N HIS A 162 -12.56 -4.34 4.65
CA HIS A 162 -12.54 -5.43 5.65
C HIS A 162 -11.16 -5.88 6.16
N MET A 163 -10.06 -5.49 5.50
CA MET A 163 -8.70 -5.89 5.87
C MET A 163 -7.97 -4.82 6.68
N GLY A 164 -7.82 -3.60 6.16
CA GLY A 164 -6.94 -2.63 6.81
C GLY A 164 -6.55 -1.47 5.91
N PHE A 165 -5.30 -1.02 6.06
CA PHE A 165 -4.74 0.12 5.35
C PHE A 165 -3.34 -0.19 4.79
N ARG A 166 -2.97 0.48 3.71
CA ARG A 166 -1.67 0.30 3.06
C ARG A 166 -1.12 1.63 2.61
N LEU A 167 0.17 1.89 2.86
CA LEU A 167 0.87 3.06 2.34
C LEU A 167 1.24 2.85 0.86
N VAL A 168 1.12 3.92 0.09
CA VAL A 168 1.57 4.02 -1.31
C VAL A 168 2.42 5.27 -1.40
N GLY A 169 3.66 5.09 -1.83
CA GLY A 169 4.72 6.08 -1.67
C GLY A 169 5.80 5.59 -0.71
N GLU A 170 6.90 6.33 -0.63
CA GLU A 170 8.07 5.93 0.12
C GLU A 170 8.23 6.76 1.39
N VAL A 171 8.38 6.07 2.53
CA VAL A 171 8.76 6.69 3.80
C VAL A 171 10.09 6.09 4.23
N ARG A 172 11.08 6.95 4.47
CA ARG A 172 12.37 6.60 5.05
C ARG A 172 12.34 6.94 6.54
N LEU A 173 12.64 5.94 7.35
CA LEU A 173 12.81 6.11 8.79
C LEU A 173 14.25 6.53 9.04
N LYS A 174 14.46 7.76 9.54
CA LYS A 174 15.78 8.21 9.97
C LYS A 174 16.02 7.72 11.40
N ALA A 175 16.94 6.77 11.56
CA ALA A 175 17.50 6.46 12.88
C ALA A 175 18.37 7.66 13.31
N GLY A 176 18.27 8.04 14.59
CA GLY A 176 19.08 9.11 15.16
C GLY A 176 20.58 8.89 14.92
N ALA A 177 21.29 9.98 14.65
CA ALA A 177 22.76 10.01 14.65
C ALA A 177 23.31 9.81 16.06
#